data_AF-A0A1Z5KZ87-F1
#
_entry.id   AF-A0A1Z5KZ87-F1
#
_cell.length_a   1.000
_cell.length_b   1.000
_cell.length_c   1.000
_cell.angle_alpha   90.00
_cell.angle_beta   90.00
_cell.angle_gamma   90.00
#
_symmetry.space_group_name_H-M   'P 1'
#
loop_
_entity.id
_entity.type
_entity.pdbx_description
1 polymer ?
#
loop_
_entity_poly.entity_id
_entity_poly.type
_entity_poly.pdbx_seq_one_letter_code
_entity_poly.pdbx_strand_id
1 'polypeptide(L)'
;MEVDEQLRTVDQSVLIQALESERTELQSRCYYLEDKIEKQSHELKALREKLTKAQLSQKVSMSTGVEQEETLLEEKASKEAIMTQELQAKERELRQTQQELDRVNYEKKSQAAELDELGRRLAALELERRNLRSDLKEAKQREQQLQTDINDLEEQNVSLQKEVASLQSSQVEFEGAKHENRQLSEEVCSLKSQLHDAETIGEIMKKNLEEALEAFQSEREEKYALRKELDQRLTSETSLLHLGGLSYTSFHLDNSTSEDGHHIDEDFSELDTPELEQLEADMMNQPTERRADIRPTCQPATVKDLFSELHVTEIRKLEKQLEQVEAEKGQIESRLEEAQRQLEEANGASEGKMPSLASLRRRINTLAGLHKDDFGSADATDNENLKELLSRHEDRYIKALNLILELQNLLNEAEGAEDSEGQVEQLRDEVANLVNQMKTCKEEISDFKDDIAMVGNFTEVCQKRLASCQEELLAASDELAQLYHHVCTVNGETPSRVVLDHTAGTNGSTENSISNVSTPDNKPVTVNSSALDSLRERLRTEQFRALFVRGNAFIDPAQCATLGETLRDQVRHLRSAVETTMGRFDTRQQAGHSQLFCIGLSEGETAH
;
A
#
# COMPACT_ATOMS: atom_id res chain seq x y z
N MET A 1 102.80 -138.12 58.77
CA MET A 1 101.41 -138.46 58.41
C MET A 1 100.45 -137.53 59.13
N GLU A 2 100.12 -137.71 60.42
CA GLU A 2 99.22 -136.77 61.13
C GLU A 2 99.76 -135.32 61.18
N VAL A 3 101.07 -135.13 61.37
CA VAL A 3 101.68 -133.77 61.46
C VAL A 3 101.60 -132.99 60.14
N ASP A 4 101.80 -133.64 59.00
CA ASP A 4 101.72 -133.01 57.67
C ASP A 4 100.28 -132.61 57.31
N GLU A 5 99.30 -133.33 57.85
CA GLU A 5 97.87 -133.07 57.69
C GLU A 5 97.40 -131.93 58.63
N GLN A 6 97.97 -131.84 59.84
CA GLN A 6 97.79 -130.70 60.74
C GLN A 6 98.43 -129.41 60.20
N LEU A 7 99.64 -129.46 59.62
CA LEU A 7 100.24 -128.27 59.00
C LEU A 7 99.39 -127.77 57.82
N ARG A 8 98.94 -128.68 56.96
CA ARG A 8 98.06 -128.33 55.82
C ARG A 8 96.73 -127.72 56.26
N THR A 9 96.11 -128.24 57.33
CA THR A 9 94.84 -127.69 57.83
C THR A 9 95.03 -126.33 58.54
N VAL A 10 96.18 -126.09 59.19
CA VAL A 10 96.53 -124.76 59.73
C VAL A 10 96.81 -123.76 58.61
N ASP A 11 97.62 -124.11 57.60
CA ASP A 11 97.89 -123.24 56.45
C ASP A 11 96.61 -122.95 55.64
N GLN A 12 95.74 -123.95 55.47
CA GLN A 12 94.40 -123.74 54.90
C GLN A 12 93.55 -122.82 55.78
N SER A 13 93.56 -122.98 57.11
CA SER A 13 92.79 -122.12 58.02
C SER A 13 93.26 -120.66 57.97
N VAL A 14 94.57 -120.42 57.91
CA VAL A 14 95.14 -119.07 57.78
C VAL A 14 94.83 -118.47 56.41
N LEU A 15 94.94 -119.26 55.33
CA LEU A 15 94.58 -118.82 53.98
C LEU A 15 93.07 -118.51 53.87
N ILE A 16 92.21 -119.35 54.45
CA ILE A 16 90.76 -119.11 54.53
C ILE A 16 90.49 -117.83 55.31
N GLN A 17 91.07 -117.65 56.50
CA GLN A 17 90.84 -116.45 57.32
C GLN A 17 91.33 -115.17 56.63
N ALA A 18 92.46 -115.22 55.91
CA ALA A 18 92.94 -114.12 55.07
C ALA A 18 91.95 -113.81 53.93
N LEU A 19 91.54 -114.82 53.16
CA LEU A 19 90.56 -114.67 52.08
C LEU A 19 89.19 -114.21 52.58
N GLU A 20 88.77 -114.57 53.80
CA GLU A 20 87.54 -114.06 54.41
C GLU A 20 87.67 -112.61 54.88
N SER A 21 88.85 -112.20 55.37
CA SER A 21 89.12 -110.79 55.68
C SER A 21 89.13 -109.93 54.41
N GLU A 22 89.79 -110.39 53.34
CA GLU A 22 89.78 -109.71 52.03
C GLU A 22 88.37 -109.69 51.42
N ARG A 23 87.61 -110.80 51.50
CA ARG A 23 86.20 -110.88 51.07
C ARG A 23 85.35 -109.86 51.82
N THR A 24 85.51 -109.73 53.13
CA THR A 24 84.69 -108.79 53.94
C THR A 24 85.09 -107.34 53.73
N GLU A 25 86.38 -107.03 53.53
CA GLU A 25 86.82 -105.70 53.11
C GLU A 25 86.26 -105.34 51.72
N LEU A 26 86.39 -106.25 50.74
CA LEU A 26 85.83 -106.08 49.40
C LEU A 26 84.30 -105.93 49.42
N GLN A 27 83.58 -106.72 50.24
CA GLN A 27 82.13 -106.54 50.43
C GLN A 27 81.80 -105.16 51.02
N SER A 28 82.53 -104.70 52.04
CA SER A 28 82.33 -103.36 52.62
C SER A 28 82.57 -102.25 51.58
N ARG A 29 83.55 -102.44 50.70
CA ARG A 29 83.88 -101.53 49.61
C ARG A 29 82.85 -101.55 48.49
N CYS A 30 82.28 -102.72 48.16
CA CYS A 30 81.14 -102.82 47.25
C CYS A 30 79.93 -102.07 47.82
N TYR A 31 79.52 -102.35 49.07
CA TYR A 31 78.41 -101.64 49.70
C TYR A 31 78.61 -100.12 49.79
N TYR A 32 79.83 -99.66 50.07
CA TYR A 32 80.15 -98.22 50.05
C TYR A 32 80.09 -97.60 48.65
N LEU A 33 80.49 -98.34 47.61
CA LEU A 33 80.37 -97.90 46.23
C LEU A 33 78.92 -97.92 45.75
N GLU A 34 78.13 -98.92 46.16
CA GLU A 34 76.70 -99.03 45.90
C GLU A 34 75.93 -97.87 46.53
N ASP A 35 76.09 -97.61 47.84
CA ASP A 35 75.54 -96.44 48.55
C ASP A 35 75.91 -95.11 47.86
N LYS A 36 77.17 -94.98 47.41
CA LYS A 36 77.62 -93.79 46.67
C LYS A 36 76.98 -93.68 45.28
N ILE A 37 76.81 -94.79 44.56
CA ILE A 37 76.14 -94.83 43.25
C ILE A 37 74.65 -94.54 43.40
N GLU A 38 73.99 -95.04 44.46
CA GLU A 38 72.59 -94.73 44.77
C GLU A 38 72.43 -93.24 45.11
N LYS A 39 73.29 -92.67 45.96
CA LYS A 39 73.30 -91.22 46.26
C LYS A 39 73.46 -90.38 45.00
N GLN A 40 74.44 -90.70 44.15
CA GLN A 40 74.64 -90.02 42.87
C GLN A 40 73.45 -90.23 41.90
N SER A 41 72.81 -91.40 41.92
CA SER A 41 71.59 -91.68 41.15
C SER A 41 70.40 -90.83 41.63
N HIS A 42 70.23 -90.66 42.94
CA HIS A 42 69.23 -89.78 43.53
C HIS A 42 69.50 -88.30 43.27
N GLU A 43 70.76 -87.84 43.38
CA GLU A 43 71.18 -86.49 43.01
C GLU A 43 70.92 -86.21 41.52
N LEU A 44 71.28 -87.13 40.62
CA LEU A 44 71.02 -86.99 39.18
C LEU A 44 69.51 -86.99 38.86
N LYS A 45 68.68 -87.77 39.56
CA LYS A 45 67.21 -87.70 39.44
C LYS A 45 66.70 -86.33 39.89
N ALA A 46 67.10 -85.86 41.08
CA ALA A 46 66.69 -84.58 41.62
C ALA A 46 67.15 -83.38 40.77
N LEU A 47 68.34 -83.44 40.17
CA LEU A 47 68.85 -82.43 39.24
C LEU A 47 68.09 -82.45 37.90
N ARG A 48 67.78 -83.64 37.36
CA ARG A 48 66.92 -83.78 36.16
C ARG A 48 65.52 -83.22 36.41
N GLU A 49 64.92 -83.51 37.56
CA GLU A 49 63.63 -82.93 37.96
C GLU A 49 63.67 -81.41 38.12
N LYS A 50 64.74 -80.86 38.72
CA LYS A 50 64.92 -79.40 38.83
C LYS A 50 65.06 -78.77 37.44
N LEU A 51 65.80 -79.41 36.54
CA LEU A 51 65.98 -78.95 35.16
C LEU A 51 64.65 -78.98 34.37
N THR A 52 63.88 -80.07 34.44
CA THR A 52 62.58 -80.14 33.73
C THR A 52 61.55 -79.17 34.33
N LYS A 53 61.51 -79.00 35.65
CA LYS A 53 60.66 -77.99 36.32
C LYS A 53 61.05 -76.57 35.91
N ALA A 54 62.34 -76.26 35.82
CA ALA A 54 62.82 -74.96 35.34
C ALA A 54 62.50 -74.73 33.85
N GLN A 55 62.75 -75.71 32.99
CA GLN A 55 62.40 -75.63 31.55
C GLN A 55 60.91 -75.47 31.31
N LEU A 56 60.06 -76.18 32.09
CA LEU A 56 58.61 -76.05 31.99
C LEU A 56 58.13 -74.70 32.52
N SER A 57 58.66 -74.23 33.66
CA SER A 57 58.37 -72.90 34.20
C SER A 57 58.79 -71.78 33.25
N GLN A 58 59.95 -71.90 32.58
CA GLN A 58 60.37 -70.96 31.54
C GLN A 58 59.43 -70.97 30.34
N LYS A 59 59.05 -72.16 29.84
CA LYS A 59 58.09 -72.28 28.73
C LYS A 59 56.72 -71.66 29.07
N VAL A 60 56.19 -71.93 30.26
CA VAL A 60 54.92 -71.34 30.73
C VAL A 60 55.07 -69.82 30.84
N SER A 61 56.14 -69.31 31.46
CA SER A 61 56.38 -67.87 31.59
C SER A 61 56.57 -67.16 30.25
N MET A 62 57.10 -67.84 29.22
CA MET A 62 57.17 -67.31 27.86
C MET A 62 55.81 -67.36 27.15
N SER A 63 55.06 -68.45 27.31
CA SER A 63 53.69 -68.59 26.76
C SER A 63 52.78 -67.50 27.31
N THR A 64 52.70 -67.35 28.64
CA THR A 64 51.87 -66.32 29.28
C THR A 64 52.34 -64.90 28.97
N GLY A 65 53.62 -64.70 28.65
CA GLY A 65 54.14 -63.42 28.18
C GLY A 65 53.66 -63.08 26.77
N VAL A 66 53.68 -64.07 25.85
CA VAL A 66 53.14 -63.92 24.49
C VAL A 66 51.62 -63.77 24.51
N GLU A 67 50.90 -64.54 25.31
CA GLU A 67 49.44 -64.43 25.50
C GLU A 67 49.03 -63.04 26.03
N GLN A 68 49.84 -62.44 26.92
CA GLN A 68 49.64 -61.07 27.41
C GLN A 68 49.99 -60.01 26.36
N GLU A 69 50.98 -60.24 25.50
CA GLU A 69 51.27 -59.33 24.39
C GLU A 69 50.18 -59.40 23.30
N GLU A 70 49.69 -60.60 22.99
CA GLU A 70 48.62 -60.86 22.03
C GLU A 70 47.29 -60.21 22.48
N THR A 71 46.86 -60.40 23.73
CA THR A 71 45.66 -59.71 24.26
C THR A 71 45.83 -58.19 24.28
N LEU A 72 47.00 -57.65 24.62
CA LEU A 72 47.28 -56.21 24.54
C LEU A 72 47.37 -55.67 23.10
N LEU A 73 47.57 -56.52 22.10
CA LEU A 73 47.47 -56.17 20.68
C LEU A 73 46.01 -56.23 20.19
N GLU A 74 45.23 -57.22 20.64
CA GLU A 74 43.78 -57.29 20.38
C GLU A 74 43.02 -56.11 21.00
N GLU A 75 43.36 -55.71 22.24
CA GLU A 75 42.80 -54.51 22.88
C GLU A 75 43.14 -53.22 22.12
N LYS A 76 44.36 -53.11 21.57
CA LYS A 76 44.75 -51.97 20.72
C LYS A 76 44.00 -51.96 19.39
N ALA A 77 43.96 -53.09 18.70
CA ALA A 77 43.32 -53.22 17.39
C ALA A 77 41.80 -53.00 17.47
N SER A 78 41.14 -53.53 18.51
CA SER A 78 39.70 -53.29 18.75
C SER A 78 39.42 -51.83 19.13
N LYS A 79 40.28 -51.20 19.95
CA LYS A 79 40.17 -49.76 20.27
C LYS A 79 40.38 -48.87 19.05
N GLU A 80 41.32 -49.21 18.16
CA GLU A 80 41.56 -48.51 16.90
C GLU A 80 40.38 -48.70 15.93
N ALA A 81 39.80 -49.90 15.86
CA ALA A 81 38.58 -50.16 15.09
C ALA A 81 37.38 -49.33 15.59
N ILE A 82 37.21 -49.18 16.91
CA ILE A 82 36.17 -48.33 17.51
C ILE A 82 36.43 -46.85 17.15
N MET A 83 37.65 -46.34 17.38
CA MET A 83 37.99 -44.95 17.06
C MET A 83 37.82 -44.62 15.58
N THR A 84 38.19 -45.52 14.68
CA THR A 84 38.00 -45.33 13.23
C THR A 84 36.52 -45.40 12.83
N GLN A 85 35.71 -46.24 13.48
CA GLN A 85 34.25 -46.27 13.29
C GLN A 85 33.58 -44.97 13.79
N GLU A 86 34.02 -44.43 14.93
CA GLU A 86 33.55 -43.15 15.48
C GLU A 86 33.94 -41.96 14.59
N LEU A 87 35.19 -41.92 14.11
CA LEU A 87 35.64 -40.91 13.15
C LEU A 87 34.81 -40.96 11.86
N GLN A 88 34.59 -42.14 11.29
CA GLN A 88 33.71 -42.30 10.11
C GLN A 88 32.25 -41.89 10.39
N ALA A 89 31.77 -42.04 11.62
CA ALA A 89 30.44 -41.56 12.01
C ALA A 89 30.40 -40.03 12.02
N LYS A 90 31.41 -39.37 12.61
CA LYS A 90 31.50 -37.91 12.63
C LYS A 90 31.77 -37.30 11.25
N GLU A 91 32.51 -37.97 10.37
CA GLU A 91 32.61 -37.57 8.97
C GLU A 91 31.25 -37.64 8.24
N ARG A 92 30.43 -38.66 8.52
CA ARG A 92 29.08 -38.80 7.94
C ARG A 92 28.12 -37.74 8.47
N GLU A 93 28.12 -37.47 9.78
CA GLU A 93 27.36 -36.38 10.40
C GLU A 93 27.77 -35.00 9.85
N LEU A 94 29.08 -34.76 9.66
CA LEU A 94 29.59 -33.52 9.08
C LEU A 94 29.14 -33.33 7.62
N ARG A 95 29.20 -34.38 6.79
CA ARG A 95 28.72 -34.32 5.41
C ARG A 95 27.21 -34.12 5.32
N GLN A 96 26.43 -34.75 6.21
CA GLN A 96 24.98 -34.56 6.27
C GLN A 96 24.62 -33.13 6.68
N THR A 97 25.22 -32.61 7.76
CA THR A 97 24.95 -31.24 8.22
C THR A 97 25.40 -30.16 7.23
N GLN A 98 26.45 -30.42 6.43
CA GLN A 98 26.82 -29.59 5.28
C GLN A 98 25.73 -29.58 4.19
N GLN A 99 25.19 -30.75 3.81
CA GLN A 99 24.11 -30.84 2.82
C GLN A 99 22.81 -30.18 3.31
N GLU A 100 22.48 -30.31 4.60
CA GLU A 100 21.35 -29.63 5.23
C GLU A 100 21.55 -28.11 5.26
N LEU A 101 22.76 -27.63 5.55
CA LEU A 101 23.12 -26.21 5.49
C LEU A 101 23.01 -25.65 4.06
N ASP A 102 23.50 -26.35 3.05
CA ASP A 102 23.39 -25.94 1.65
C ASP A 102 21.93 -25.89 1.18
N ARG A 103 21.11 -26.87 1.60
CA ARG A 103 19.67 -26.88 1.36
C ARG A 103 18.98 -25.67 2.00
N VAL A 104 19.22 -25.39 3.28
CA VAL A 104 18.63 -24.23 3.98
C VAL A 104 19.12 -22.91 3.37
N ASN A 105 20.37 -22.84 2.89
CA ASN A 105 20.88 -21.69 2.14
C ASN A 105 20.20 -21.52 0.77
N TYR A 106 19.76 -22.59 0.10
CA TYR A 106 18.96 -22.50 -1.11
C TYR A 106 17.52 -22.03 -0.81
N GLU A 107 16.86 -22.65 0.17
CA GLU A 107 15.50 -22.27 0.59
C GLU A 107 15.44 -20.80 1.03
N LYS A 108 16.43 -20.33 1.80
CA LYS A 108 16.60 -18.90 2.16
C LYS A 108 16.76 -17.98 0.94
N LYS A 109 17.46 -18.41 -0.11
CA LYS A 109 17.63 -17.62 -1.35
C LYS A 109 16.34 -17.55 -2.17
N SER A 110 15.56 -18.63 -2.21
CA SER A 110 14.22 -18.61 -2.83
C SER A 110 13.30 -17.62 -2.11
N GLN A 111 13.20 -17.73 -0.79
CA GLN A 111 12.39 -16.83 0.04
C GLN A 111 12.82 -15.36 -0.09
N ALA A 112 14.12 -15.07 -0.21
CA ALA A 112 14.60 -13.71 -0.46
C ALA A 112 14.13 -13.18 -1.83
N ALA A 113 14.23 -13.97 -2.90
CA ALA A 113 13.76 -13.58 -4.23
C ALA A 113 12.23 -13.42 -4.29
N GLU A 114 11.48 -14.24 -3.56
CA GLU A 114 10.03 -14.13 -3.38
C GLU A 114 9.65 -12.83 -2.63
N LEU A 115 10.40 -12.45 -1.59
CA LEU A 115 10.22 -11.17 -0.89
C LEU A 115 10.54 -9.97 -1.78
N ASP A 116 11.61 -10.03 -2.60
CA ASP A 116 11.97 -8.98 -3.57
C ASP A 116 10.92 -8.84 -4.69
N GLU A 117 10.26 -9.94 -5.07
CA GLU A 117 9.14 -9.96 -6.02
C GLU A 117 7.86 -9.38 -5.41
N LEU A 118 7.52 -9.77 -4.17
CA LEU A 118 6.39 -9.17 -3.43
C LEU A 118 6.61 -7.67 -3.18
N GLY A 119 7.83 -7.25 -2.85
CA GLY A 119 8.19 -5.84 -2.70
C GLY A 119 7.98 -5.03 -3.98
N ARG A 120 8.37 -5.57 -5.14
CA ARG A 120 8.12 -4.94 -6.45
C ARG A 120 6.62 -4.86 -6.79
N ARG A 121 5.84 -5.90 -6.48
CA ARG A 121 4.37 -5.90 -6.65
C ARG A 121 3.69 -4.87 -5.74
N LEU A 122 4.10 -4.77 -4.48
CA LEU A 122 3.61 -3.75 -3.55
C LEU A 122 3.92 -2.33 -4.04
N ALA A 123 5.13 -2.08 -4.55
CA ALA A 123 5.49 -0.78 -5.11
C ALA A 123 4.62 -0.40 -6.33
N ALA A 124 4.32 -1.36 -7.22
CA ALA A 124 3.43 -1.16 -8.36
C ALA A 124 1.98 -0.85 -7.92
N LEU A 125 1.41 -1.64 -7.02
CA LEU A 125 0.07 -1.42 -6.46
C LEU A 125 -0.02 -0.08 -5.69
N GLU A 126 1.05 0.34 -5.01
CA GLU A 126 1.07 1.67 -4.40
C GLU A 126 1.09 2.82 -5.43
N LEU A 127 1.76 2.64 -6.58
CA LEU A 127 1.77 3.61 -7.68
C LEU A 127 0.39 3.71 -8.34
N GLU A 128 -0.23 2.58 -8.66
CA GLU A 128 -1.60 2.52 -9.16
C GLU A 128 -2.58 3.21 -8.20
N ARG A 129 -2.49 2.93 -6.89
CA ARG A 129 -3.26 3.61 -5.85
C ARG A 129 -2.98 5.13 -5.77
N ARG A 130 -1.80 5.62 -6.17
CA ARG A 130 -1.51 7.06 -6.27
C ARG A 130 -2.17 7.66 -7.50
N ASN A 131 -2.12 6.98 -8.64
CA ASN A 131 -2.73 7.41 -9.91
C ASN A 131 -4.25 7.50 -9.78
N LEU A 132 -4.92 6.44 -9.32
CA LEU A 132 -6.37 6.41 -9.07
C LEU A 132 -6.84 7.49 -8.07
N ARG A 133 -5.94 7.95 -7.18
CA ARG A 133 -6.19 9.07 -6.25
C ARG A 133 -5.94 10.46 -6.87
N SER A 134 -5.28 10.55 -8.03
CA SER A 134 -5.25 11.74 -8.89
C SER A 134 -6.51 11.76 -9.74
N ASP A 135 -6.79 10.67 -10.45
CA ASP A 135 -7.94 10.52 -11.35
C ASP A 135 -9.26 10.84 -10.64
N LEU A 136 -9.43 10.36 -9.40
CA LEU A 136 -10.58 10.66 -8.54
C LEU A 136 -10.68 12.14 -8.12
N LYS A 137 -9.56 12.87 -7.99
CA LYS A 137 -9.59 14.31 -7.71
C LYS A 137 -9.98 15.09 -8.95
N GLU A 138 -9.41 14.75 -10.10
CA GLU A 138 -9.72 15.39 -11.36
C GLU A 138 -11.19 15.13 -11.77
N ALA A 139 -11.69 13.91 -11.58
CA ALA A 139 -13.09 13.58 -11.78
C ALA A 139 -14.00 14.47 -10.93
N LYS A 140 -13.67 14.68 -9.64
CA LYS A 140 -14.41 15.58 -8.75
C LYS A 140 -14.27 17.06 -9.12
N GLN A 141 -13.15 17.48 -9.70
CA GLN A 141 -12.98 18.84 -10.22
C GLN A 141 -13.83 19.07 -11.47
N ARG A 142 -13.88 18.09 -12.40
CA ARG A 142 -14.78 18.12 -13.57
C ARG A 142 -16.25 18.09 -13.15
N GLU A 143 -16.61 17.25 -12.18
CA GLU A 143 -17.96 17.19 -11.58
C GLU A 143 -18.36 18.53 -10.96
N GLN A 144 -17.46 19.16 -10.20
CA GLN A 144 -17.69 20.49 -9.62
C GLN A 144 -17.83 21.59 -10.69
N GLN A 145 -17.06 21.53 -11.77
CA GLN A 145 -17.16 22.46 -12.91
C GLN A 145 -18.49 22.29 -13.65
N LEU A 146 -18.87 21.06 -13.98
CA LEU A 146 -20.17 20.78 -14.61
C LEU A 146 -21.34 21.21 -13.72
N GLN A 147 -21.20 21.09 -12.39
CA GLN A 147 -22.22 21.60 -11.46
C GLN A 147 -22.30 23.13 -11.44
N THR A 148 -21.19 23.86 -11.58
CA THR A 148 -21.26 25.33 -11.76
C THR A 148 -21.87 25.70 -13.11
N ASP A 149 -21.49 25.02 -14.20
CA ASP A 149 -22.02 25.28 -15.54
C ASP A 149 -23.54 25.02 -15.60
N ILE A 150 -24.04 23.99 -14.90
CA ILE A 150 -25.48 23.71 -14.75
C ILE A 150 -26.17 24.83 -13.98
N ASN A 151 -25.62 25.27 -12.85
CA ASN A 151 -26.20 26.36 -12.05
C ASN A 151 -26.29 27.66 -12.87
N ASP A 152 -25.23 28.03 -13.60
CA ASP A 152 -25.17 29.23 -14.44
C ASP A 152 -26.20 29.17 -15.58
N LEU A 153 -26.47 27.98 -16.14
CA LEU A 153 -27.51 27.76 -17.14
C LEU A 153 -28.93 27.80 -16.53
N GLU A 154 -29.11 27.34 -15.30
CA GLU A 154 -30.37 27.49 -14.56
C GLU A 154 -30.68 28.96 -14.24
N GLU A 155 -29.69 29.75 -13.81
CA GLU A 155 -29.84 31.19 -13.59
C GLU A 155 -30.17 31.96 -14.87
N GLN A 156 -29.53 31.62 -16.01
CA GLN A 156 -29.87 32.16 -17.32
C GLN A 156 -31.30 31.81 -17.74
N ASN A 157 -31.72 30.55 -17.57
CA ASN A 157 -33.07 30.10 -17.90
C ASN A 157 -34.13 30.81 -17.05
N VAL A 158 -33.91 30.92 -15.73
CA VAL A 158 -34.77 31.70 -14.82
C VAL A 158 -34.81 33.19 -15.18
N SER A 159 -33.73 33.74 -15.74
CA SER A 159 -33.69 35.14 -16.19
C SER A 159 -34.48 35.35 -17.48
N LEU A 160 -34.31 34.49 -18.48
CA LEU A 160 -35.11 34.49 -19.71
C LEU A 160 -36.61 34.28 -19.43
N GLN A 161 -36.98 33.43 -18.46
CA GLN A 161 -38.37 33.26 -18.05
C GLN A 161 -38.97 34.56 -17.45
N LYS A 162 -38.18 35.33 -16.68
CA LYS A 162 -38.62 36.65 -16.16
C LYS A 162 -38.79 37.67 -17.29
N GLU A 163 -37.88 37.69 -18.26
CA GLU A 163 -37.98 38.57 -19.43
C GLU A 163 -39.22 38.24 -20.27
N VAL A 164 -39.47 36.95 -20.55
CA VAL A 164 -40.68 36.49 -21.26
C VAL A 164 -41.96 36.87 -20.49
N ALA A 165 -41.99 36.71 -19.17
CA ALA A 165 -43.13 37.12 -18.36
C ALA A 165 -43.34 38.64 -18.34
N SER A 166 -42.26 39.42 -18.32
CA SER A 166 -42.29 40.90 -18.42
C SER A 166 -42.84 41.35 -19.78
N LEU A 167 -42.36 40.76 -20.88
CA LEU A 167 -42.87 41.00 -22.23
C LEU A 167 -44.34 40.60 -22.38
N GLN A 168 -44.78 39.52 -21.73
CA GLN A 168 -46.20 39.13 -21.70
C GLN A 168 -47.07 40.16 -20.95
N SER A 169 -46.61 40.74 -19.83
CA SER A 169 -47.32 41.84 -19.16
C SER A 169 -47.42 43.06 -20.09
N SER A 170 -46.29 43.49 -20.65
CA SER A 170 -46.22 44.65 -21.54
C SER A 170 -47.09 44.47 -22.80
N GLN A 171 -47.19 43.25 -23.34
CA GLN A 171 -48.07 42.93 -24.47
C GLN A 171 -49.57 43.02 -24.09
N VAL A 172 -49.95 42.66 -22.86
CA VAL A 172 -51.32 42.81 -22.35
C VAL A 172 -51.65 44.29 -22.13
N GLU A 173 -50.71 45.06 -21.57
CA GLU A 173 -50.82 46.51 -21.41
C GLU A 173 -50.96 47.22 -22.78
N PHE A 174 -50.18 46.81 -23.79
CA PHE A 174 -50.26 47.34 -25.15
C PHE A 174 -51.60 47.03 -25.84
N GLU A 175 -52.09 45.79 -25.80
CA GLU A 175 -53.43 45.50 -26.36
C GLU A 175 -54.53 46.22 -25.58
N GLY A 176 -54.37 46.42 -24.27
CA GLY A 176 -55.26 47.26 -23.45
C GLY A 176 -55.35 48.70 -23.94
N ALA A 177 -54.21 49.40 -24.06
CA ALA A 177 -54.15 50.76 -24.59
C ALA A 177 -54.66 50.86 -26.04
N LYS A 178 -54.44 49.81 -26.85
CA LYS A 178 -54.96 49.67 -28.22
C LYS A 178 -56.48 49.39 -28.25
N HIS A 179 -57.08 48.84 -27.20
CA HIS A 179 -58.53 48.75 -27.05
C HIS A 179 -59.14 50.10 -26.63
N GLU A 180 -58.51 50.80 -25.69
CA GLU A 180 -58.88 52.17 -25.28
C GLU A 180 -58.81 53.15 -26.47
N ASN A 181 -57.73 53.12 -27.25
CA ASN A 181 -57.56 53.97 -28.42
C ASN A 181 -58.63 53.72 -29.51
N ARG A 182 -59.10 52.48 -29.67
CA ARG A 182 -60.24 52.16 -30.55
C ARG A 182 -61.55 52.75 -30.01
N GLN A 183 -61.82 52.61 -28.71
CA GLN A 183 -63.01 53.18 -28.07
C GLN A 183 -63.04 54.71 -28.22
N LEU A 184 -61.94 55.39 -27.94
CA LEU A 184 -61.81 56.84 -28.16
C LEU A 184 -61.97 57.23 -29.65
N SER A 185 -61.50 56.39 -30.58
CA SER A 185 -61.70 56.61 -32.02
C SER A 185 -63.16 56.43 -32.45
N GLU A 186 -63.88 55.47 -31.87
CA GLU A 186 -65.32 55.25 -32.08
C GLU A 186 -66.16 56.39 -31.48
N GLU A 187 -65.80 56.88 -30.29
CA GLU A 187 -66.39 58.09 -29.68
C GLU A 187 -66.16 59.34 -30.55
N VAL A 188 -64.93 59.57 -31.02
CA VAL A 188 -64.62 60.68 -31.95
C VAL A 188 -65.38 60.54 -33.27
N CYS A 189 -65.61 59.32 -33.77
CA CYS A 189 -66.42 59.10 -34.97
C CYS A 189 -67.90 59.45 -34.71
N SER A 190 -68.45 59.02 -33.58
CA SER A 190 -69.81 59.35 -33.14
C SER A 190 -70.01 60.85 -32.95
N LEU A 191 -69.06 61.54 -32.30
CA LEU A 191 -69.08 62.99 -32.12
C LEU A 191 -68.96 63.76 -33.45
N LYS A 192 -68.19 63.25 -34.43
CA LYS A 192 -68.14 63.81 -35.78
C LYS A 192 -69.46 63.64 -36.53
N SER A 193 -70.16 62.52 -36.37
CA SER A 193 -71.51 62.35 -36.94
C SER A 193 -72.49 63.34 -36.31
N GLN A 194 -72.50 63.44 -34.97
CA GLN A 194 -73.36 64.39 -34.25
C GLN A 194 -73.07 65.85 -34.61
N LEU A 195 -71.81 66.20 -34.86
CA LEU A 195 -71.41 67.51 -35.37
C LEU A 195 -72.01 67.76 -36.76
N HIS A 196 -71.89 66.80 -37.68
CA HIS A 196 -72.42 66.92 -39.03
C HIS A 196 -73.96 66.99 -39.07
N ASP A 197 -74.63 66.23 -38.21
CA ASP A 197 -76.09 66.33 -38.01
C ASP A 197 -76.48 67.73 -37.50
N ALA A 198 -75.70 68.31 -36.58
CA ALA A 198 -75.91 69.68 -36.10
C ALA A 198 -75.59 70.76 -37.15
N GLU A 199 -74.56 70.56 -37.98
CA GLU A 199 -74.20 71.43 -39.10
C GLU A 199 -75.30 71.45 -40.17
N THR A 200 -75.80 70.29 -40.57
CA THR A 200 -76.87 70.17 -41.58
C THR A 200 -78.20 70.72 -41.08
N ILE A 201 -78.55 70.50 -39.80
CA ILE A 201 -79.67 71.22 -39.15
C ILE A 201 -79.42 72.73 -39.15
N GLY A 202 -78.20 73.18 -38.86
CA GLY A 202 -77.79 74.58 -38.93
C GLY A 202 -77.94 75.21 -40.31
N GLU A 203 -77.59 74.48 -41.38
CA GLU A 203 -77.85 74.89 -42.77
C GLU A 203 -79.34 74.98 -43.09
N ILE A 204 -80.13 74.00 -42.67
CA ILE A 204 -81.59 74.00 -42.87
C ILE A 204 -82.21 75.21 -42.17
N MET A 205 -81.76 75.54 -40.96
CA MET A 205 -82.25 76.72 -40.22
C MET A 205 -81.80 78.06 -40.86
N LYS A 206 -80.62 78.11 -41.51
CA LYS A 206 -80.22 79.27 -42.33
C LYS A 206 -81.14 79.40 -43.56
N LYS A 207 -81.33 78.32 -44.33
CA LYS A 207 -82.18 78.29 -45.53
C LYS A 207 -83.63 78.65 -45.21
N ASN A 208 -84.21 78.10 -44.13
CA ASN A 208 -85.54 78.47 -43.65
C ASN A 208 -85.65 79.97 -43.28
N LEU A 209 -84.58 80.58 -42.77
CA LEU A 209 -84.53 82.01 -42.43
C LEU A 209 -84.33 82.88 -43.68
N GLU A 210 -83.55 82.42 -44.66
CA GLU A 210 -83.39 83.03 -45.98
C GLU A 210 -84.73 83.01 -46.74
N GLU A 211 -85.39 81.85 -46.84
CA GLU A 211 -86.74 81.69 -47.42
C GLU A 211 -87.78 82.58 -46.71
N ALA A 212 -87.75 82.68 -45.38
CA ALA A 212 -88.64 83.58 -44.64
C ALA A 212 -88.35 85.07 -44.92
N LEU A 213 -87.08 85.45 -45.09
CA LEU A 213 -86.70 86.82 -45.50
C LEU A 213 -87.08 87.10 -46.96
N GLU A 214 -87.01 86.13 -47.86
CA GLU A 214 -87.50 86.24 -49.24
C GLU A 214 -89.04 86.31 -49.29
N ALA A 215 -89.74 85.57 -48.44
CA ALA A 215 -91.19 85.68 -48.26
C ALA A 215 -91.59 87.10 -47.76
N PHE A 216 -90.92 87.64 -46.74
CA PHE A 216 -91.17 89.02 -46.30
C PHE A 216 -90.77 90.08 -47.34
N GLN A 217 -89.77 89.81 -48.19
CA GLN A 217 -89.43 90.70 -49.30
C GLN A 217 -90.47 90.67 -50.43
N SER A 218 -90.95 89.49 -50.80
CA SER A 218 -92.00 89.33 -51.81
C SER A 218 -93.38 89.81 -51.34
N GLU A 219 -93.77 89.57 -50.08
CA GLU A 219 -94.96 90.23 -49.48
C GLU A 219 -94.84 91.75 -49.52
N ARG A 220 -93.65 92.30 -49.23
CA ARG A 220 -93.38 93.73 -49.28
C ARG A 220 -93.44 94.27 -50.72
N GLU A 221 -92.96 93.51 -51.70
CA GLU A 221 -93.01 93.85 -53.11
C GLU A 221 -94.43 93.74 -53.70
N GLU A 222 -95.20 92.71 -53.35
CA GLU A 222 -96.63 92.61 -53.68
C GLU A 222 -97.39 93.78 -53.03
N LYS A 223 -97.12 94.10 -51.77
CA LYS A 223 -97.72 95.26 -51.08
C LYS A 223 -97.35 96.59 -51.73
N TYR A 224 -96.14 96.73 -52.26
CA TYR A 224 -95.76 97.88 -53.09
C TYR A 224 -96.42 97.85 -54.48
N ALA A 225 -96.60 96.68 -55.08
CA ALA A 225 -97.26 96.50 -56.37
C ALA A 225 -98.76 96.81 -56.27
N LEU A 226 -99.48 96.26 -55.30
CA LEU A 226 -100.87 96.57 -54.99
C LEU A 226 -101.06 98.04 -54.60
N ARG A 227 -100.12 98.62 -53.85
CA ARG A 227 -100.14 100.07 -53.58
C ARG A 227 -99.93 100.88 -54.85
N LYS A 228 -99.00 100.49 -55.71
CA LYS A 228 -98.76 101.10 -57.03
C LYS A 228 -99.96 100.91 -57.96
N GLU A 229 -100.68 99.79 -57.90
CA GLU A 229 -101.94 99.58 -58.62
C GLU A 229 -103.06 100.45 -58.06
N LEU A 230 -103.15 100.63 -56.74
CA LEU A 230 -104.12 101.54 -56.12
C LEU A 230 -103.80 103.00 -56.47
N ASP A 231 -102.53 103.40 -56.41
CA ASP A 231 -102.04 104.70 -56.86
C ASP A 231 -102.27 104.87 -58.37
N GLN A 232 -102.11 103.81 -59.18
CA GLN A 232 -102.45 103.79 -60.62
C GLN A 232 -103.96 103.80 -60.88
N ARG A 233 -104.81 103.26 -59.99
CA ARG A 233 -106.26 103.32 -60.08
C ARG A 233 -106.76 104.72 -59.77
N LEU A 234 -106.27 105.30 -58.67
CA LEU A 234 -106.45 106.71 -58.32
C LEU A 234 -105.98 107.62 -59.47
N THR A 235 -104.81 107.31 -60.04
CA THR A 235 -104.29 107.98 -61.24
C THR A 235 -105.21 107.72 -62.43
N SER A 236 -105.77 106.52 -62.66
CA SER A 236 -106.63 106.25 -63.82
C SER A 236 -108.00 106.95 -63.76
N GLU A 237 -108.54 107.16 -62.56
CA GLU A 237 -109.73 107.99 -62.36
C GLU A 237 -109.41 109.49 -62.50
N THR A 238 -108.15 109.89 -62.27
CA THR A 238 -107.67 111.28 -62.41
C THR A 238 -107.10 111.60 -63.80
N SER A 239 -106.63 110.58 -64.53
CA SER A 239 -105.90 110.65 -65.80
C SER A 239 -106.73 110.10 -66.97
N LEU A 240 -107.89 110.72 -67.16
CA LEU A 240 -108.50 110.86 -68.49
C LEU A 240 -107.65 111.80 -69.40
N LEU A 241 -106.46 112.20 -68.96
CA LEU A 241 -105.46 113.02 -69.65
C LEU A 241 -104.06 112.43 -69.47
N HIS A 242 -103.26 112.50 -70.54
CA HIS A 242 -101.86 112.02 -70.67
C HIS A 242 -101.60 110.52 -70.45
N LEU A 243 -101.83 109.75 -71.52
CA LEU A 243 -101.11 108.51 -71.79
C LEU A 243 -99.76 108.85 -72.46
N GLY A 244 -98.65 108.29 -71.94
CA GLY A 244 -97.35 108.39 -72.61
C GLY A 244 -96.23 107.61 -71.91
N GLY A 245 -95.58 106.70 -72.63
CA GLY A 245 -94.36 106.01 -72.21
C GLY A 245 -94.51 104.52 -71.94
N LEU A 246 -93.93 103.70 -72.82
CA LEU A 246 -93.50 102.33 -72.53
C LEU A 246 -92.09 102.15 -73.09
N SER A 247 -91.12 101.87 -72.20
CA SER A 247 -89.77 101.47 -72.60
C SER A 247 -89.11 100.69 -71.47
N TYR A 248 -89.00 99.38 -71.66
CA TYR A 248 -88.27 98.39 -70.84
C TYR A 248 -87.98 97.23 -71.83
N THR A 249 -86.84 96.54 -71.82
CA THR A 249 -86.09 95.98 -70.69
C THR A 249 -84.60 96.32 -70.70
N SER A 250 -83.95 96.07 -69.56
CA SER A 250 -82.50 95.91 -69.41
C SER A 250 -82.23 94.61 -68.65
N PHE A 251 -81.07 93.98 -68.87
CA PHE A 251 -80.55 92.95 -67.97
C PHE A 251 -79.04 93.17 -67.72
N HIS A 252 -78.72 93.14 -66.44
CA HIS A 252 -77.39 93.19 -65.80
C HIS A 252 -76.59 91.90 -66.17
N LEU A 253 -75.26 91.77 -66.21
CA LEU A 253 -74.15 92.34 -65.41
C LEU A 253 -74.25 91.99 -63.89
N ASP A 254 -73.18 91.89 -63.09
CA ASP A 254 -71.74 91.89 -63.35
C ASP A 254 -70.99 91.14 -62.22
N ASN A 255 -69.68 91.02 -62.39
CA ASN A 255 -68.61 91.14 -61.38
C ASN A 255 -67.82 89.88 -60.98
N SER A 256 -66.54 90.11 -60.65
CA SER A 256 -65.45 89.12 -60.53
C SER A 256 -64.52 89.45 -59.34
N THR A 257 -63.84 88.44 -58.79
CA THR A 257 -62.48 88.42 -58.14
C THR A 257 -62.28 87.00 -57.58
N SER A 258 -61.14 86.29 -57.62
CA SER A 258 -59.69 86.61 -57.57
C SER A 258 -59.08 86.67 -56.16
N GLU A 259 -58.19 85.69 -55.92
CA GLU A 259 -57.00 85.65 -55.04
C GLU A 259 -57.14 85.53 -53.49
N ASP A 260 -56.61 84.39 -53.02
CA ASP A 260 -55.59 84.20 -51.95
C ASP A 260 -55.91 84.42 -50.45
N GLY A 261 -55.16 83.71 -49.58
CA GLY A 261 -54.93 84.08 -48.18
C GLY A 261 -55.23 83.05 -47.07
N HIS A 262 -54.15 82.40 -46.56
CA HIS A 262 -53.96 82.04 -45.12
C HIS A 262 -54.90 80.99 -44.46
N HIS A 263 -54.60 80.45 -43.26
CA HIS A 263 -53.44 80.57 -42.36
C HIS A 263 -53.13 79.22 -41.68
N ILE A 264 -51.95 79.16 -41.03
CA ILE A 264 -51.48 78.15 -40.05
C ILE A 264 -50.92 76.87 -40.67
N ASP A 265 -49.69 76.41 -40.37
CA ASP A 265 -48.35 76.98 -40.05
C ASP A 265 -47.36 75.77 -40.29
N GLU A 266 -46.06 75.68 -39.98
CA GLU A 266 -45.07 76.42 -39.17
C GLU A 266 -43.65 76.20 -39.79
N ASP A 267 -42.60 76.85 -39.30
CA ASP A 267 -41.22 76.82 -39.84
C ASP A 267 -40.18 76.78 -38.71
N PHE A 268 -39.07 76.02 -38.87
CA PHE A 268 -37.72 76.52 -38.56
C PHE A 268 -36.56 75.65 -39.15
N SER A 269 -35.58 76.36 -39.69
CA SER A 269 -34.28 75.90 -40.23
C SER A 269 -33.33 75.27 -39.17
N GLU A 270 -32.59 74.17 -39.46
CA GLU A 270 -31.28 74.08 -40.16
C GLU A 270 -30.06 74.36 -39.26
N LEU A 271 -29.24 73.33 -38.96
CA LEU A 271 -27.76 73.37 -39.11
C LEU A 271 -27.10 71.98 -38.95
N ASP A 272 -25.88 71.84 -39.48
CA ASP A 272 -25.12 70.60 -39.66
C ASP A 272 -24.62 69.90 -38.38
N THR A 273 -24.37 68.57 -38.48
CA THR A 273 -23.01 68.01 -38.27
C THR A 273 -22.89 66.57 -38.80
N PRO A 274 -21.76 66.17 -39.44
CA PRO A 274 -21.60 64.83 -40.03
C PRO A 274 -20.62 63.92 -39.25
N GLU A 275 -21.13 62.98 -38.46
CA GLU A 275 -20.32 61.91 -37.84
C GLU A 275 -21.03 60.54 -37.89
N LEU A 276 -20.91 59.80 -39.01
CA LEU A 276 -21.28 58.37 -39.04
C LEU A 276 -20.49 57.50 -40.05
N GLU A 277 -19.36 57.95 -40.59
CA GLU A 277 -18.47 57.16 -41.48
C GLU A 277 -17.46 56.25 -40.72
N GLN A 278 -17.73 55.89 -39.45
CA GLN A 278 -16.77 55.14 -38.60
C GLN A 278 -17.30 53.87 -37.93
N LEU A 279 -18.43 53.29 -38.38
CA LEU A 279 -18.94 52.04 -37.78
C LEU A 279 -19.46 50.97 -38.78
N GLU A 280 -19.10 51.03 -40.06
CA GLU A 280 -19.47 50.00 -41.05
C GLU A 280 -18.25 49.39 -41.80
N ALA A 281 -17.05 49.95 -41.64
CA ALA A 281 -15.86 49.55 -42.40
C ALA A 281 -15.01 48.41 -41.79
N ASP A 282 -15.19 48.09 -40.50
CA ASP A 282 -14.18 47.35 -39.71
C ASP A 282 -14.56 45.87 -39.40
N MET A 283 -15.61 45.34 -40.05
CA MET A 283 -16.10 43.96 -39.84
C MET A 283 -15.93 43.00 -41.02
N MET A 284 -15.39 43.45 -42.17
CA MET A 284 -15.21 42.62 -43.36
C MET A 284 -13.87 42.90 -44.07
N ASN A 285 -12.78 42.28 -43.59
CA ASN A 285 -11.69 41.69 -44.40
C ASN A 285 -10.47 41.29 -43.54
N GLN A 286 -10.27 40.00 -43.30
CA GLN A 286 -8.97 39.44 -42.91
C GLN A 286 -8.69 38.10 -43.61
N PRO A 287 -7.58 38.03 -44.36
CA PRO A 287 -6.78 36.81 -44.51
C PRO A 287 -5.32 37.07 -44.10
N THR A 288 -4.82 36.34 -43.10
CA THR A 288 -3.49 36.57 -42.51
C THR A 288 -2.38 35.81 -43.27
N GLU A 289 -1.46 36.54 -43.92
CA GLU A 289 -0.27 35.94 -44.55
C GLU A 289 1.04 36.25 -43.79
N ARG A 290 1.80 35.18 -43.53
CA ARG A 290 3.28 35.06 -43.55
C ARG A 290 4.11 36.20 -42.90
N ARG A 291 4.68 35.91 -41.73
CA ARG A 291 5.81 36.68 -41.17
C ARG A 291 7.14 36.18 -41.76
N ALA A 292 7.96 37.07 -42.31
CA ALA A 292 9.18 36.74 -43.07
C ALA A 292 10.44 36.57 -42.20
N ASP A 293 11.46 35.93 -42.79
CA ASP A 293 12.75 35.61 -42.18
C ASP A 293 13.61 36.83 -41.78
N ILE A 294 14.45 36.64 -40.75
CA ILE A 294 15.62 37.49 -40.50
C ILE A 294 16.85 36.58 -40.40
N ARG A 295 17.84 36.80 -41.29
CA ARG A 295 19.09 36.04 -41.34
C ARG A 295 20.25 36.88 -40.76
N PRO A 296 21.06 36.36 -39.81
CA PRO A 296 22.13 37.13 -39.18
C PRO A 296 23.40 37.21 -40.05
N THR A 297 24.26 38.19 -39.75
CA THR A 297 25.54 38.44 -40.42
C THR A 297 26.69 38.57 -39.42
N CYS A 298 27.73 37.74 -39.59
CA CYS A 298 29.15 37.94 -39.21
C CYS A 298 29.50 38.19 -37.71
N GLN A 299 30.62 37.74 -37.14
CA GLN A 299 31.73 36.87 -37.60
C GLN A 299 32.39 36.23 -36.34
N PRO A 300 33.31 35.26 -36.45
CA PRO A 300 33.75 34.46 -35.30
C PRO A 300 34.87 35.11 -34.46
N ALA A 301 34.78 34.98 -33.13
CA ALA A 301 35.88 35.23 -32.21
C ALA A 301 35.88 34.21 -31.06
N THR A 302 37.07 33.75 -30.67
CA THR A 302 37.30 32.68 -29.71
C THR A 302 37.01 33.08 -28.26
N VAL A 303 35.76 32.92 -27.82
CA VAL A 303 35.40 32.77 -26.41
C VAL A 303 34.50 31.53 -26.28
N LYS A 304 34.91 30.56 -25.46
CA LYS A 304 34.09 29.39 -25.11
C LYS A 304 33.09 29.83 -24.05
N ASP A 305 31.99 30.44 -24.50
CA ASP A 305 31.02 31.09 -23.62
C ASP A 305 30.33 30.07 -22.70
N LEU A 306 30.31 30.36 -21.40
CA LEU A 306 29.70 29.53 -20.38
C LEU A 306 28.17 29.43 -20.58
N PHE A 307 27.55 30.45 -21.18
CA PHE A 307 26.13 30.38 -21.60
C PHE A 307 25.91 29.40 -22.75
N SER A 308 26.89 29.20 -23.65
CA SER A 308 26.77 28.19 -24.70
C SER A 308 26.82 26.77 -24.14
N GLU A 309 27.63 26.52 -23.11
CA GLU A 309 27.65 25.23 -22.41
C GLU A 309 26.39 25.04 -21.56
N LEU A 310 25.92 26.09 -20.87
CA LEU A 310 24.66 26.06 -20.12
C LEU A 310 23.49 25.70 -21.04
N HIS A 311 23.28 26.47 -22.12
CA HIS A 311 22.19 26.22 -23.08
C HIS A 311 22.32 24.85 -23.74
N VAL A 312 23.52 24.34 -24.04
CA VAL A 312 23.68 22.96 -24.56
C VAL A 312 23.32 21.90 -23.51
N THR A 313 23.57 22.13 -22.21
CA THR A 313 23.08 21.22 -21.16
C THR A 313 21.59 21.35 -20.87
N GLU A 314 20.99 22.51 -21.15
CA GLU A 314 19.56 22.78 -20.97
C GLU A 314 18.74 22.24 -22.14
N ILE A 315 19.17 22.48 -23.37
CA ILE A 315 18.64 21.84 -24.58
C ILE A 315 18.68 20.31 -24.44
N ARG A 316 19.79 19.70 -23.99
CA ARG A 316 19.86 18.25 -23.74
C ARG A 316 18.94 17.74 -22.62
N LYS A 317 18.58 18.58 -21.65
CA LYS A 317 17.55 18.23 -20.65
C LYS A 317 16.15 18.27 -21.27
N LEU A 318 15.87 19.29 -22.09
CA LEU A 318 14.60 19.45 -22.79
C LEU A 318 14.41 18.37 -23.87
N GLU A 319 15.44 18.02 -24.63
CA GLU A 319 15.46 16.89 -25.57
C GLU A 319 15.12 15.58 -24.85
N LYS A 320 15.77 15.30 -23.70
CA LYS A 320 15.48 14.09 -22.92
C LYS A 320 14.09 14.12 -22.24
N GLN A 321 13.60 15.30 -21.86
CA GLN A 321 12.23 15.45 -21.34
C GLN A 321 11.19 15.25 -22.46
N LEU A 322 11.47 15.69 -23.68
CA LEU A 322 10.63 15.44 -24.85
C LEU A 322 10.61 13.95 -25.20
N GLU A 323 11.76 13.29 -25.28
CA GLU A 323 11.88 11.83 -25.52
C GLU A 323 11.12 11.01 -24.45
N GLN A 324 11.19 11.42 -23.18
CA GLN A 324 10.41 10.81 -22.09
C GLN A 324 8.90 11.02 -22.28
N VAL A 325 8.46 12.24 -22.62
CA VAL A 325 7.04 12.55 -22.85
C VAL A 325 6.50 11.85 -24.11
N GLU A 326 7.30 11.69 -25.16
CA GLU A 326 6.93 10.93 -26.36
C GLU A 326 6.78 9.43 -26.06
N ALA A 327 7.66 8.86 -25.22
CA ALA A 327 7.54 7.49 -24.75
C ALA A 327 6.32 7.27 -23.82
N GLU A 328 6.06 8.20 -22.90
CA GLU A 328 4.87 8.19 -22.05
C GLU A 328 3.58 8.34 -22.86
N LYS A 329 3.58 9.23 -23.85
CA LYS A 329 2.48 9.40 -24.81
C LYS A 329 2.21 8.09 -25.55
N GLY A 330 3.23 7.44 -26.12
CA GLY A 330 3.07 6.16 -26.81
C GLY A 330 2.54 5.04 -25.92
N GLN A 331 2.91 5.02 -24.62
CA GLN A 331 2.33 4.09 -23.64
C GLN A 331 0.86 4.41 -23.32
N ILE A 332 0.46 5.69 -23.31
CA ILE A 332 -0.94 6.11 -23.13
C ILE A 332 -1.77 5.77 -24.38
N GLU A 333 -1.25 6.01 -25.58
CA GLU A 333 -1.91 5.64 -26.85
C GLU A 333 -2.14 4.12 -26.92
N SER A 334 -1.13 3.30 -26.59
CA SER A 334 -1.28 1.84 -26.52
C SER A 334 -2.32 1.38 -25.48
N ARG A 335 -2.38 2.01 -24.30
CA ARG A 335 -3.42 1.70 -23.30
C ARG A 335 -4.81 2.15 -23.73
N LEU A 336 -4.91 3.24 -24.50
CA LEU A 336 -6.17 3.71 -25.06
C LEU A 336 -6.71 2.73 -26.11
N GLU A 337 -5.85 2.21 -26.98
CA GLU A 337 -6.21 1.14 -27.94
C GLU A 337 -6.66 -0.15 -27.21
N GLU A 338 -5.96 -0.58 -26.17
CA GLU A 338 -6.35 -1.74 -25.36
C GLU A 338 -7.71 -1.53 -24.65
N ALA A 339 -7.94 -0.35 -24.08
CA ALA A 339 -9.21 0.00 -23.43
C ALA A 339 -10.37 0.13 -24.43
N GLN A 340 -10.12 0.68 -25.62
CA GLN A 340 -11.09 0.74 -26.71
C GLN A 340 -11.48 -0.67 -27.17
N ARG A 341 -10.50 -1.57 -27.38
CA ARG A 341 -10.78 -2.96 -27.76
C ARG A 341 -11.59 -3.71 -26.70
N GLN A 342 -11.27 -3.53 -25.41
CA GLN A 342 -12.06 -4.11 -24.31
C GLN A 342 -13.51 -3.59 -24.28
N LEU A 343 -13.71 -2.30 -24.61
CA LEU A 343 -15.04 -1.69 -24.68
C LEU A 343 -15.82 -2.14 -25.92
N GLU A 344 -15.17 -2.38 -27.06
CA GLU A 344 -15.78 -3.01 -28.24
C GLU A 344 -16.16 -4.48 -27.97
N GLU A 345 -15.28 -5.27 -27.34
CA GLU A 345 -15.55 -6.64 -26.91
C GLU A 345 -16.75 -6.72 -25.94
N ALA A 346 -16.81 -5.81 -24.95
CA ALA A 346 -17.93 -5.73 -24.00
C ALA A 346 -19.24 -5.25 -24.65
N ASN A 347 -19.18 -4.28 -25.58
CA ASN A 347 -20.35 -3.83 -26.33
C ASN A 347 -20.90 -4.96 -27.21
N GLY A 348 -20.07 -5.68 -27.95
CA GLY A 348 -20.51 -6.82 -28.77
C GLY A 348 -21.19 -7.92 -27.94
N ALA A 349 -20.69 -8.20 -26.74
CA ALA A 349 -21.31 -9.15 -25.80
C ALA A 349 -22.67 -8.65 -25.24
N SER A 350 -22.87 -7.34 -25.15
CA SER A 350 -24.14 -6.71 -24.75
C SER A 350 -25.15 -6.64 -25.91
N GLU A 351 -24.69 -6.24 -27.10
CA GLU A 351 -25.49 -6.18 -28.33
C GLU A 351 -26.05 -7.54 -28.72
N GLY A 352 -25.35 -8.65 -28.44
CA GLY A 352 -25.89 -10.01 -28.61
C GLY A 352 -27.15 -10.30 -27.76
N LYS A 353 -27.32 -9.63 -26.61
CA LYS A 353 -28.45 -9.84 -25.68
C LYS A 353 -29.62 -8.87 -25.94
N MET A 354 -29.33 -7.68 -26.44
CA MET A 354 -30.31 -6.65 -26.81
C MET A 354 -31.45 -7.11 -27.75
N PRO A 355 -31.24 -7.89 -28.83
CA PRO A 355 -32.34 -8.32 -29.72
C PRO A 355 -33.29 -9.31 -29.04
N SER A 356 -32.82 -10.10 -28.07
CA SER A 356 -33.69 -10.98 -27.27
C SER A 356 -34.61 -10.16 -26.37
N LEU A 357 -34.06 -9.21 -25.59
CA LEU A 357 -34.86 -8.27 -24.78
C LEU A 357 -35.83 -7.44 -25.63
N ALA A 358 -35.42 -6.99 -26.82
CA ALA A 358 -36.29 -6.27 -27.75
C ALA A 358 -37.36 -7.17 -28.41
N SER A 359 -37.15 -8.48 -28.48
CA SER A 359 -38.14 -9.48 -28.92
C SER A 359 -39.17 -9.73 -27.80
N LEU A 360 -38.70 -10.01 -26.59
CA LEU A 360 -39.50 -10.20 -25.39
C LEU A 360 -40.43 -8.99 -25.12
N ARG A 361 -39.86 -7.77 -25.13
CA ARG A 361 -40.61 -6.51 -24.93
C ARG A 361 -41.70 -6.30 -25.99
N ARG A 362 -41.45 -6.67 -27.25
CA ARG A 362 -42.47 -6.61 -28.31
C ARG A 362 -43.59 -7.61 -28.08
N ARG A 363 -43.28 -8.86 -27.72
CA ARG A 363 -44.28 -9.91 -27.41
C ARG A 363 -45.14 -9.53 -26.20
N ILE A 364 -44.54 -9.03 -25.11
CA ILE A 364 -45.27 -8.51 -23.94
C ILE A 364 -46.21 -7.35 -24.34
N ASN A 365 -45.74 -6.40 -25.16
CA ASN A 365 -46.58 -5.31 -25.64
C ASN A 365 -47.74 -5.79 -26.52
N THR A 366 -47.55 -6.81 -27.36
CA THR A 366 -48.67 -7.38 -28.15
C THR A 366 -49.69 -8.11 -27.26
N LEU A 367 -49.26 -8.81 -26.21
CA LEU A 367 -50.17 -9.44 -25.25
C LEU A 367 -50.99 -8.38 -24.47
N ALA A 368 -50.34 -7.29 -24.06
CA ALA A 368 -51.00 -6.15 -23.43
C ALA A 368 -51.95 -5.38 -24.39
N GLY A 369 -51.67 -5.40 -25.71
CA GLY A 369 -52.54 -4.85 -26.74
C GLY A 369 -53.85 -5.64 -26.90
N LEU A 370 -53.74 -6.97 -27.02
CA LEU A 370 -54.90 -7.88 -27.11
C LEU A 370 -55.89 -7.76 -25.94
N HIS A 371 -55.47 -7.16 -24.83
CA HIS A 371 -56.25 -6.96 -23.60
C HIS A 371 -56.78 -5.51 -23.43
N LYS A 372 -56.56 -4.62 -24.41
CA LYS A 372 -56.99 -3.21 -24.36
C LYS A 372 -58.16 -2.86 -25.29
N ASP A 373 -58.38 -3.62 -26.36
CA ASP A 373 -59.31 -3.22 -27.42
C ASP A 373 -60.80 -3.36 -27.04
N ASP A 374 -61.13 -4.08 -25.95
CA ASP A 374 -62.51 -4.34 -25.48
C ASP A 374 -62.91 -3.53 -24.25
N PHE A 375 -63.23 -2.24 -24.46
CA PHE A 375 -64.23 -1.53 -23.63
C PHE A 375 -65.32 -0.85 -24.50
N GLY A 376 -65.44 -1.28 -25.76
CA GLY A 376 -66.47 -0.82 -26.69
C GLY A 376 -67.82 -1.49 -26.43
N SER A 377 -68.76 -0.75 -25.83
CA SER A 377 -70.14 -1.20 -25.67
C SER A 377 -70.84 -1.31 -27.03
N ALA A 378 -71.15 -2.54 -27.45
CA ALA A 378 -72.00 -2.83 -28.61
C ALA A 378 -73.24 -3.60 -28.13
N ASP A 379 -74.43 -3.00 -28.30
CA ASP A 379 -75.70 -3.54 -27.80
C ASP A 379 -76.17 -4.72 -28.68
N ALA A 380 -75.75 -5.92 -28.31
CA ALA A 380 -75.82 -7.10 -29.18
C ALA A 380 -77.14 -7.88 -29.02
N THR A 381 -78.23 -7.33 -29.56
CA THR A 381 -79.55 -7.97 -29.55
C THR A 381 -79.69 -9.16 -30.53
N ASP A 382 -78.80 -9.25 -31.53
CA ASP A 382 -78.88 -10.24 -32.61
C ASP A 382 -78.04 -11.49 -32.34
N ASN A 383 -78.65 -12.66 -32.58
CA ASN A 383 -78.02 -13.97 -32.36
C ASN A 383 -76.82 -14.25 -33.27
N GLU A 384 -76.75 -13.63 -34.46
CA GLU A 384 -75.60 -13.73 -35.37
C GLU A 384 -74.40 -12.92 -34.83
N ASN A 385 -74.64 -11.70 -34.35
CA ASN A 385 -73.62 -10.84 -33.76
C ASN A 385 -73.02 -11.45 -32.49
N LEU A 386 -73.83 -12.17 -31.69
CA LEU A 386 -73.35 -12.94 -30.54
C LEU A 386 -72.37 -14.06 -30.95
N LYS A 387 -72.66 -14.79 -32.04
CA LYS A 387 -71.76 -15.84 -32.54
C LYS A 387 -70.46 -15.27 -33.08
N GLU A 388 -70.52 -14.15 -33.81
CA GLU A 388 -69.32 -13.51 -34.34
C GLU A 388 -68.47 -12.93 -33.20
N LEU A 389 -69.08 -12.32 -32.19
CA LEU A 389 -68.38 -11.84 -31.00
C LEU A 389 -67.72 -13.00 -30.22
N LEU A 390 -68.44 -14.10 -30.00
CA LEU A 390 -67.89 -15.32 -29.39
C LEU A 390 -66.70 -15.86 -30.19
N SER A 391 -66.82 -16.01 -31.51
CA SER A 391 -65.73 -16.44 -32.38
C SER A 391 -64.53 -15.50 -32.28
N ARG A 392 -64.73 -14.17 -32.26
CA ARG A 392 -63.67 -13.17 -32.05
C ARG A 392 -63.05 -13.22 -30.65
N HIS A 393 -63.74 -13.72 -29.63
CA HIS A 393 -63.14 -14.00 -28.33
C HIS A 393 -62.33 -15.31 -28.35
N GLU A 394 -62.87 -16.40 -28.90
CA GLU A 394 -62.18 -17.69 -29.05
C GLU A 394 -60.85 -17.52 -29.82
N ASP A 395 -60.88 -16.81 -30.94
CA ASP A 395 -59.71 -16.47 -31.75
C ASP A 395 -58.64 -15.70 -30.94
N ARG A 396 -59.06 -14.84 -30.01
CA ARG A 396 -58.16 -14.07 -29.15
C ARG A 396 -57.62 -14.89 -27.98
N TYR A 397 -58.42 -15.78 -27.39
CA TYR A 397 -57.93 -16.73 -26.39
C TYR A 397 -56.89 -17.68 -26.99
N ILE A 398 -57.09 -18.17 -28.21
CA ILE A 398 -56.11 -18.99 -28.93
C ILE A 398 -54.82 -18.21 -29.21
N LYS A 399 -54.92 -16.97 -29.71
CA LYS A 399 -53.75 -16.10 -29.98
C LYS A 399 -52.98 -15.76 -28.70
N ALA A 400 -53.68 -15.45 -27.61
CA ALA A 400 -53.07 -15.20 -26.31
C ALA A 400 -52.39 -16.45 -25.73
N LEU A 401 -53.03 -17.61 -25.79
CA LEU A 401 -52.47 -18.89 -25.32
C LEU A 401 -51.17 -19.24 -26.06
N ASN A 402 -51.16 -19.11 -27.38
CA ASN A 402 -49.96 -19.33 -28.20
C ASN A 402 -48.84 -18.34 -27.84
N LEU A 403 -49.16 -17.06 -27.63
CA LEU A 403 -48.16 -16.05 -27.25
C LEU A 403 -47.61 -16.27 -25.84
N ILE A 404 -48.43 -16.79 -24.91
CA ILE A 404 -48.01 -17.17 -23.56
C ILE A 404 -47.06 -18.37 -23.61
N LEU A 405 -47.35 -19.38 -24.44
CA LEU A 405 -46.45 -20.52 -24.67
C LEU A 405 -45.10 -20.07 -25.29
N GLU A 406 -45.11 -19.15 -26.25
CA GLU A 406 -43.88 -18.56 -26.79
C GLU A 406 -43.08 -17.77 -25.73
N LEU A 407 -43.77 -17.01 -24.87
CA LEU A 407 -43.13 -16.27 -23.77
C LEU A 407 -42.57 -17.21 -22.70
N GLN A 408 -43.23 -18.33 -22.40
CA GLN A 408 -42.72 -19.35 -21.49
C GLN A 408 -41.49 -20.05 -22.06
N ASN A 409 -41.47 -20.39 -23.35
CA ASN A 409 -40.28 -20.98 -23.98
C ASN A 409 -39.09 -20.00 -23.97
N LEU A 410 -39.30 -18.72 -24.30
CA LEU A 410 -38.25 -17.69 -24.23
C LEU A 410 -37.79 -17.40 -22.79
N LEU A 411 -38.65 -17.57 -21.80
CA LEU A 411 -38.27 -17.48 -20.39
C LEU A 411 -37.41 -18.68 -19.99
N ASN A 412 -37.82 -19.89 -20.33
CA ASN A 412 -37.03 -21.12 -20.10
C ASN A 412 -35.67 -21.08 -20.82
N GLU A 413 -35.58 -20.48 -22.02
CA GLU A 413 -34.32 -20.26 -22.75
C GLU A 413 -33.41 -19.22 -22.07
N ALA A 414 -33.97 -18.30 -21.26
CA ALA A 414 -33.21 -17.33 -20.48
C ALA A 414 -32.84 -17.85 -19.08
N GLU A 415 -33.74 -18.61 -18.44
CA GLU A 415 -33.53 -19.30 -17.16
C GLU A 415 -32.55 -20.48 -17.31
N GLY A 416 -32.49 -21.11 -18.49
CA GLY A 416 -31.48 -22.09 -18.87
C GLY A 416 -30.02 -21.57 -18.90
N ALA A 417 -29.80 -20.32 -18.51
CA ALA A 417 -28.49 -19.78 -18.13
C ALA A 417 -28.15 -20.03 -16.63
N GLU A 418 -28.55 -21.17 -16.07
CA GLU A 418 -28.29 -21.59 -14.67
C GLU A 418 -26.80 -21.51 -14.30
N ASP A 419 -25.90 -21.69 -15.27
CA ASP A 419 -24.45 -21.45 -15.14
C ASP A 419 -24.11 -20.09 -14.51
N SER A 420 -24.94 -19.06 -14.73
CA SER A 420 -24.71 -17.72 -14.20
C SER A 420 -25.08 -17.58 -12.71
N GLU A 421 -26.10 -18.28 -12.23
CA GLU A 421 -26.44 -18.32 -10.79
C GLU A 421 -25.43 -19.20 -10.04
N GLY A 422 -25.04 -20.35 -10.62
CA GLY A 422 -23.96 -21.19 -10.09
C GLY A 422 -22.60 -20.48 -10.00
N GLN A 423 -22.26 -19.61 -10.98
CA GLN A 423 -21.08 -18.74 -10.91
C GLN A 423 -21.21 -17.67 -9.81
N VAL A 424 -22.39 -17.09 -9.61
CA VAL A 424 -22.64 -16.14 -8.51
C VAL A 424 -22.54 -16.80 -7.14
N GLU A 425 -23.01 -18.04 -6.98
CA GLU A 425 -22.84 -18.84 -5.75
C GLU A 425 -21.35 -19.14 -5.48
N GLN A 426 -20.61 -19.60 -6.50
CA GLN A 426 -19.16 -19.86 -6.38
C GLN A 426 -18.37 -18.59 -6.02
N LEU A 427 -18.70 -17.43 -6.62
CA LEU A 427 -18.08 -16.15 -6.29
C LEU A 427 -18.45 -15.69 -4.86
N ARG A 428 -19.64 -16.01 -4.35
CA ARG A 428 -20.02 -15.75 -2.95
C ARG A 428 -19.20 -16.60 -1.99
N ASP A 429 -19.02 -17.90 -2.30
CA ASP A 429 -18.19 -18.80 -1.50
C ASP A 429 -16.71 -18.42 -1.53
N GLU A 430 -16.18 -18.00 -2.68
CA GLU A 430 -14.79 -17.50 -2.78
C GLU A 430 -14.61 -16.20 -1.98
N VAL A 431 -15.55 -15.24 -2.09
CA VAL A 431 -15.54 -14.02 -1.27
C VAL A 431 -15.66 -14.35 0.22
N ALA A 432 -16.50 -15.31 0.62
CA ALA A 432 -16.62 -15.74 2.01
C ALA A 432 -15.31 -16.37 2.53
N ASN A 433 -14.65 -17.20 1.72
CA ASN A 433 -13.36 -17.79 2.05
C ASN A 433 -12.25 -16.72 2.15
N LEU A 434 -12.20 -15.76 1.23
CA LEU A 434 -11.26 -14.63 1.27
C LEU A 434 -11.51 -13.73 2.48
N VAL A 435 -12.77 -13.47 2.86
CA VAL A 435 -13.14 -12.74 4.08
C VAL A 435 -12.70 -13.49 5.35
N ASN A 436 -12.85 -14.82 5.38
CA ASN A 436 -12.38 -15.63 6.50
C ASN A 436 -10.84 -15.63 6.59
N GLN A 437 -10.11 -15.80 5.50
CA GLN A 437 -8.64 -15.69 5.47
C GLN A 437 -8.19 -14.27 5.90
N MET A 438 -8.83 -13.22 5.38
CA MET A 438 -8.62 -11.83 5.81
C MET A 438 -8.86 -11.60 7.30
N LYS A 439 -9.75 -12.39 7.93
CA LYS A 439 -10.00 -12.34 9.37
C LYS A 439 -8.89 -13.07 10.14
N THR A 440 -8.58 -14.31 9.78
CA THR A 440 -7.51 -15.10 10.41
C THR A 440 -6.18 -14.36 10.38
N CYS A 441 -5.77 -13.81 9.23
CA CYS A 441 -4.52 -13.04 9.14
C CYS A 441 -4.55 -11.73 9.95
N LYS A 442 -5.73 -11.12 10.19
CA LYS A 442 -5.85 -9.97 11.12
C LYS A 442 -5.69 -10.38 12.57
N GLU A 443 -6.21 -11.55 12.95
CA GLU A 443 -6.07 -12.13 14.29
C GLU A 443 -4.60 -12.52 14.54
N GLU A 444 -3.95 -13.21 13.60
CA GLU A 444 -2.51 -13.50 13.63
C GLU A 444 -1.65 -12.24 13.73
N ILE A 445 -1.93 -11.20 12.92
CA ILE A 445 -1.22 -9.91 12.99
C ILE A 445 -1.46 -9.19 14.33
N SER A 446 -2.57 -9.43 15.02
CA SER A 446 -2.81 -8.90 16.36
C SER A 446 -2.00 -9.65 17.41
N ASP A 447 -1.96 -10.98 17.34
CA ASP A 447 -1.16 -11.81 18.25
C ASP A 447 0.34 -11.56 18.09
N PHE A 448 0.84 -11.45 16.85
CA PHE A 448 2.23 -11.06 16.59
C PHE A 448 2.58 -9.68 17.18
N LYS A 449 1.65 -8.71 17.17
CA LYS A 449 1.88 -7.39 17.78
C LYS A 449 1.93 -7.43 19.30
N ASP A 450 1.01 -8.18 19.92
CA ASP A 450 0.98 -8.37 21.38
C ASP A 450 2.25 -9.10 21.86
N ASP A 451 2.72 -10.11 21.11
CA ASP A 451 3.97 -10.82 21.40
C ASP A 451 5.20 -9.92 21.21
N ILE A 452 5.29 -9.14 20.11
CA ILE A 452 6.38 -8.16 19.90
C ILE A 452 6.40 -7.13 21.04
N ALA A 453 5.25 -6.62 21.47
CA ALA A 453 5.18 -5.69 22.59
C ALA A 453 5.63 -6.35 23.91
N MET A 454 5.28 -7.61 24.15
CA MET A 454 5.71 -8.33 25.36
C MET A 454 7.21 -8.62 25.37
N VAL A 455 7.78 -9.03 24.23
CA VAL A 455 9.23 -9.22 24.04
C VAL A 455 9.99 -7.91 24.16
N GLY A 456 9.47 -6.81 23.61
CA GLY A 456 10.07 -5.48 23.72
C GLY A 456 10.17 -5.04 25.18
N ASN A 457 9.07 -5.09 25.92
CA ASN A 457 9.02 -4.77 27.35
C ASN A 457 9.98 -5.65 28.18
N PHE A 458 10.06 -6.96 27.89
CA PHE A 458 10.99 -7.86 28.58
C PHE A 458 12.46 -7.52 28.27
N THR A 459 12.77 -7.26 26.99
CA THR A 459 14.11 -6.86 26.55
C THR A 459 14.54 -5.55 27.21
N GLU A 460 13.64 -4.57 27.31
CA GLU A 460 13.90 -3.30 28.00
C GLU A 460 14.20 -3.50 29.50
N VAL A 461 13.44 -4.36 30.19
CA VAL A 461 13.68 -4.70 31.60
C VAL A 461 15.02 -5.42 31.79
N CYS A 462 15.36 -6.34 30.89
CA CYS A 462 16.64 -7.05 30.94
C CYS A 462 17.84 -6.14 30.58
N GLN A 463 17.67 -5.21 29.63
CA GLN A 463 18.69 -4.21 29.28
C GLN A 463 18.94 -3.24 30.45
N LYS A 464 17.88 -2.78 31.13
CA LYS A 464 17.99 -1.97 32.37
C LYS A 464 18.73 -2.71 33.49
N ARG A 465 18.47 -4.01 33.66
CA ARG A 465 19.21 -4.85 34.62
C ARG A 465 20.66 -5.07 34.23
N LEU A 466 20.97 -5.22 32.94
CA LEU A 466 22.34 -5.35 32.46
C LEU A 466 23.13 -4.06 32.69
N ALA A 467 22.53 -2.89 32.40
CA ALA A 467 23.13 -1.59 32.67
C ALA A 467 23.41 -1.37 34.17
N SER A 468 22.45 -1.67 35.06
CA SER A 468 22.66 -1.64 36.52
C SER A 468 23.82 -2.54 36.96
N CYS A 469 23.89 -3.76 36.40
CA CYS A 469 25.00 -4.69 36.66
C CYS A 469 26.34 -4.15 36.14
N GLN A 470 26.36 -3.49 34.99
CA GLN A 470 27.55 -2.84 34.43
C GLN A 470 28.02 -1.66 35.29
N GLU A 471 27.11 -0.85 35.83
CA GLU A 471 27.41 0.24 36.77
C GLU A 471 27.96 -0.29 38.11
N GLU A 472 27.33 -1.30 38.70
CA GLU A 472 27.80 -1.97 39.92
C GLU A 472 29.20 -2.59 39.74
N LEU A 473 29.46 -3.20 38.58
CA LEU A 473 30.71 -3.90 38.27
C LEU A 473 31.83 -2.93 37.85
N LEU A 474 31.49 -1.75 37.31
CA LEU A 474 32.40 -0.60 37.17
C LEU A 474 32.80 -0.06 38.55
N ALA A 475 31.83 0.19 39.43
CA ALA A 475 32.11 0.70 40.78
C ALA A 475 33.01 -0.25 41.59
N ALA A 476 32.76 -1.57 41.49
CA ALA A 476 33.63 -2.58 42.10
C ALA A 476 35.05 -2.58 41.53
N SER A 477 35.24 -2.26 40.24
CA SER A 477 36.55 -2.14 39.59
C SER A 477 37.30 -0.90 40.08
N ASP A 478 36.61 0.23 40.25
CA ASP A 478 37.19 1.45 40.83
C ASP A 478 37.57 1.27 42.31
N GLU A 479 36.76 0.55 43.10
CA GLU A 479 37.11 0.16 44.47
C GLU A 479 38.35 -0.75 44.49
N LEU A 480 38.44 -1.75 43.60
CA LEU A 480 39.60 -2.62 43.52
C LEU A 480 40.87 -1.90 43.06
N ALA A 481 40.76 -0.96 42.11
CA ALA A 481 41.87 -0.14 41.65
C ALA A 481 42.42 0.75 42.78
N GLN A 482 41.54 1.35 43.59
CA GLN A 482 41.93 2.10 44.79
C GLN A 482 42.63 1.19 45.82
N LEU A 483 42.10 0.00 46.07
CA LEU A 483 42.64 -0.95 47.05
C LEU A 483 44.00 -1.51 46.60
N TYR A 484 44.16 -1.80 45.30
CA TYR A 484 45.45 -2.15 44.68
C TYR A 484 46.48 -1.03 44.83
N HIS A 485 46.09 0.21 44.50
CA HIS A 485 46.97 1.37 44.62
C HIS A 485 47.40 1.60 46.09
N HIS A 486 46.51 1.35 47.06
CA HIS A 486 46.84 1.43 48.48
C HIS A 486 47.86 0.36 48.91
N VAL A 487 47.66 -0.91 48.53
CA VAL A 487 48.60 -2.01 48.82
C VAL A 487 49.98 -1.76 48.19
N CYS A 488 50.04 -1.33 46.93
CA CYS A 488 51.30 -0.93 46.29
C CYS A 488 52.02 0.21 47.05
N THR A 489 51.26 1.22 47.52
CA THR A 489 51.80 2.35 48.29
C THR A 489 52.39 1.88 49.63
N VAL A 490 51.72 0.97 50.33
CA VAL A 490 52.20 0.37 51.59
C VAL A 490 53.42 -0.53 51.37
N ASN A 491 53.49 -1.21 50.22
CA ASN A 491 54.63 -2.07 49.84
C ASN A 491 55.86 -1.31 49.32
N GLY A 492 55.73 -0.02 48.99
CA GLY A 492 56.80 0.77 48.37
C GLY A 492 57.01 0.46 46.88
N GLU A 493 55.99 -0.05 46.20
CA GLU A 493 56.04 -0.48 44.80
C GLU A 493 55.19 0.45 43.92
N THR A 494 55.68 0.78 42.73
CA THR A 494 54.91 1.56 41.75
C THR A 494 53.84 0.67 41.11
N PRO A 495 52.53 1.02 41.16
CA PRO A 495 51.48 0.28 40.48
C PRO A 495 51.79 0.09 38.99
N SER A 496 51.54 -1.09 38.43
CA SER A 496 51.75 -1.30 37.00
C SER A 496 50.63 -0.64 36.19
N ARG A 497 51.01 0.16 35.20
CA ARG A 497 50.11 1.05 34.45
C ARG A 497 48.95 0.33 33.76
N VAL A 498 49.16 -0.94 33.38
CA VAL A 498 48.19 -1.82 32.72
C VAL A 498 46.90 -1.97 33.55
N VAL A 499 46.99 -1.96 34.89
CA VAL A 499 45.81 -2.15 35.77
C VAL A 499 44.89 -0.91 35.81
N LEU A 500 45.39 0.26 35.36
CA LEU A 500 44.69 1.55 35.44
C LEU A 500 44.10 2.00 34.09
N ASP A 501 44.75 1.72 32.96
CA ASP A 501 44.32 2.24 31.65
C ASP A 501 42.97 1.64 31.16
N HIS A 502 42.43 0.60 31.81
CA HIS A 502 41.15 -0.04 31.47
C HIS A 502 39.90 0.80 31.78
N THR A 503 39.94 1.75 32.72
CA THR A 503 38.77 2.61 33.03
C THR A 503 38.64 3.81 32.09
N ALA A 504 39.73 4.20 31.42
CA ALA A 504 39.75 5.35 30.52
C ALA A 504 39.18 5.06 29.11
N GLY A 505 39.14 3.79 28.68
CA GLY A 505 38.82 3.41 27.30
C GLY A 505 37.32 3.40 26.93
N THR A 506 36.43 3.28 27.91
CA THR A 506 35.01 2.91 27.66
C THR A 506 34.10 4.09 27.32
N ASN A 507 34.49 5.32 27.65
CA ASN A 507 33.60 6.50 27.62
C ASN A 507 33.66 7.32 26.31
N GLY A 508 34.07 6.75 25.18
CA GLY A 508 34.26 7.54 23.95
C GLY A 508 34.49 6.78 22.65
N SER A 509 33.50 6.01 22.17
CA SER A 509 33.38 5.58 20.76
C SER A 509 31.96 5.11 20.42
N THR A 510 31.04 6.05 20.20
CA THR A 510 29.74 5.74 19.56
C THR A 510 29.89 5.73 18.03
N GLU A 511 30.63 4.76 17.50
CA GLU A 511 30.74 4.58 16.04
C GLU A 511 30.88 3.09 15.67
N ASN A 512 30.20 2.68 14.59
CA ASN A 512 30.05 1.27 14.25
C ASN A 512 31.35 0.64 13.73
N SER A 513 31.77 -0.48 14.32
CA SER A 513 32.76 -1.40 13.72
C SER A 513 32.54 -2.83 14.21
N ILE A 514 31.76 -3.60 13.46
CA ILE A 514 31.50 -5.03 13.74
C ILE A 514 32.72 -5.85 13.27
N SER A 515 33.68 -6.08 14.18
CA SER A 515 34.75 -7.04 13.97
C SER A 515 34.32 -8.43 14.42
N ASN A 516 33.93 -9.30 13.48
CA ASN A 516 33.62 -10.70 13.77
C ASN A 516 34.85 -11.42 14.35
N VAL A 517 34.81 -11.78 15.64
CA VAL A 517 35.77 -12.67 16.29
C VAL A 517 35.02 -13.87 16.85
N SER A 518 35.24 -15.04 16.24
CA SER A 518 34.61 -16.29 16.67
C SER A 518 35.35 -16.91 17.85
N THR A 519 34.76 -16.90 19.04
CA THR A 519 35.25 -17.65 20.22
C THR A 519 34.43 -18.92 20.43
N PRO A 520 35.07 -20.10 20.65
CA PRO A 520 34.36 -21.38 20.78
C PRO A 520 33.84 -21.65 22.21
N ASP A 521 32.93 -22.62 22.32
CA ASP A 521 32.51 -23.34 23.54
C ASP A 521 32.26 -22.54 24.82
N ASN A 522 31.09 -21.89 24.90
CA ASN A 522 30.42 -21.66 26.18
C ASN A 522 29.37 -22.76 26.42
N LYS A 523 29.56 -23.56 27.48
CA LYS A 523 28.49 -24.44 27.99
C LYS A 523 27.35 -23.58 28.56
N PRO A 524 26.08 -23.99 28.42
CA PRO A 524 24.96 -23.20 28.92
C PRO A 524 25.02 -23.09 30.45
N VAL A 525 25.29 -21.88 30.95
CA VAL A 525 25.20 -21.56 32.38
C VAL A 525 23.72 -21.38 32.72
N THR A 526 23.19 -22.22 33.59
CA THR A 526 21.76 -22.25 33.93
C THR A 526 21.34 -21.08 34.81
N VAL A 527 21.17 -19.89 34.22
CA VAL A 527 20.72 -18.68 34.93
C VAL A 527 19.20 -18.68 35.06
N ASN A 528 18.69 -19.05 36.24
CA ASN A 528 17.36 -18.72 36.81
C ASN A 528 16.22 -18.49 35.79
N SER A 529 15.73 -19.57 35.17
CA SER A 529 14.84 -19.50 34.00
C SER A 529 13.42 -18.95 34.23
N SER A 530 12.94 -18.91 35.48
CA SER A 530 11.51 -18.75 35.79
C SER A 530 10.82 -17.51 35.18
N ALA A 531 11.52 -16.37 35.08
CA ALA A 531 10.97 -15.16 34.46
C ALA A 531 10.90 -15.26 32.92
N LEU A 532 11.78 -16.05 32.32
CA LEU A 532 11.87 -16.29 30.88
C LEU A 532 10.89 -17.40 30.45
N ASP A 533 10.71 -18.42 31.29
CA ASP A 533 9.62 -19.39 31.17
C ASP A 533 8.24 -18.71 31.33
N SER A 534 8.09 -17.80 32.30
CA SER A 534 6.86 -17.00 32.49
C SER A 534 6.55 -16.08 31.32
N LEU A 535 7.56 -15.63 30.56
CA LEU A 535 7.35 -14.92 29.29
C LEU A 535 6.87 -15.90 28.22
N ARG A 536 7.55 -17.05 28.09
CA ARG A 536 7.25 -18.09 27.10
C ARG A 536 5.81 -18.63 27.19
N GLU A 537 5.27 -18.82 28.39
CA GLU A 537 3.87 -19.24 28.58
C GLU A 537 2.86 -18.14 28.19
N ARG A 538 3.25 -16.87 28.24
CA ARG A 538 2.38 -15.72 27.97
C ARG A 538 2.36 -15.26 26.50
N LEU A 539 3.41 -15.56 25.75
CA LEU A 539 3.45 -15.37 24.29
C LEU A 539 2.38 -16.25 23.64
N ARG A 540 1.68 -15.74 22.63
CA ARG A 540 0.62 -16.47 21.91
C ARG A 540 1.17 -17.32 20.78
N THR A 541 2.16 -16.84 20.04
CA THR A 541 2.63 -17.48 18.81
C THR A 541 3.84 -18.40 19.03
N GLU A 542 3.77 -19.63 18.52
CA GLU A 542 4.85 -20.63 18.65
C GLU A 542 6.20 -20.15 18.08
N GLN A 543 6.20 -19.27 17.07
CA GLN A 543 7.43 -18.69 16.51
C GLN A 543 8.22 -17.92 17.59
N PHE A 544 7.54 -17.10 18.39
CA PHE A 544 8.16 -16.37 19.50
C PHE A 544 8.53 -17.32 20.66
N ARG A 545 7.67 -18.29 20.99
CA ARG A 545 8.00 -19.33 22.00
C ARG A 545 9.27 -20.11 21.65
N ALA A 546 9.47 -20.45 20.38
CA ALA A 546 10.61 -21.22 19.89
C ALA A 546 11.94 -20.44 19.94
N LEU A 547 11.93 -19.12 19.74
CA LEU A 547 13.14 -18.29 19.83
C LEU A 547 13.77 -18.37 21.24
N PHE A 548 12.94 -18.28 22.29
CA PHE A 548 13.40 -18.35 23.68
C PHE A 548 13.87 -19.74 24.13
N VAL A 549 13.39 -20.82 23.49
CA VAL A 549 13.91 -22.19 23.72
C VAL A 549 15.35 -22.34 23.23
N ARG A 550 15.78 -21.55 22.23
CA ARG A 550 17.07 -21.75 21.55
C ARG A 550 18.26 -21.06 22.21
N GLY A 551 18.08 -20.47 23.40
CA GLY A 551 19.17 -19.86 24.20
C GLY A 551 19.70 -18.51 23.69
N ASN A 552 19.41 -18.12 22.45
CA ASN A 552 19.78 -16.84 21.87
C ASN A 552 18.92 -15.68 22.43
N ALA A 553 19.19 -15.29 23.67
CA ALA A 553 18.74 -13.99 24.18
C ALA A 553 19.39 -12.87 23.33
N PHE A 554 18.60 -11.89 22.89
CA PHE A 554 19.01 -10.77 22.03
C PHE A 554 19.92 -9.71 22.73
N ILE A 555 20.58 -10.10 23.81
CA ILE A 555 21.23 -9.21 24.77
C ILE A 555 22.69 -9.65 24.87
N ASP A 556 23.58 -8.87 24.25
CA ASP A 556 25.03 -9.13 24.28
C ASP A 556 25.59 -8.89 25.70
N PRO A 557 26.05 -9.93 26.42
CA PRO A 557 26.61 -9.79 27.76
C PRO A 557 28.10 -9.45 27.76
N ALA A 558 28.76 -9.32 26.59
CA ALA A 558 30.22 -9.26 26.47
C ALA A 558 30.86 -8.14 27.28
N GLN A 559 30.20 -6.99 27.45
CA GLN A 559 30.72 -5.88 28.26
C GLN A 559 30.79 -6.24 29.76
N CYS A 560 29.76 -6.90 30.30
CA CYS A 560 29.80 -7.38 31.69
C CYS A 560 30.72 -8.60 31.85
N ALA A 561 30.89 -9.41 30.80
CA ALA A 561 31.81 -10.55 30.82
C ALA A 561 33.29 -10.08 30.88
N THR A 562 33.69 -9.16 30.00
CA THR A 562 35.07 -8.62 29.93
C THR A 562 35.40 -7.76 31.15
N LEU A 563 34.47 -6.93 31.63
CA LEU A 563 34.64 -6.18 32.87
C LEU A 563 34.72 -7.14 34.09
N GLY A 564 33.97 -8.25 34.07
CA GLY A 564 34.08 -9.34 35.03
C GLY A 564 35.41 -10.11 34.97
N GLU A 565 36.06 -10.21 33.82
CA GLU A 565 37.43 -10.72 33.68
C GLU A 565 38.46 -9.73 34.24
N THR A 566 38.29 -8.44 33.92
CA THR A 566 39.10 -7.34 34.46
C THR A 566 39.11 -7.36 35.99
N LEU A 567 37.94 -7.50 36.63
CA LEU A 567 37.85 -7.70 38.08
C LEU A 567 38.57 -8.95 38.58
N ARG A 568 38.41 -10.11 37.92
CA ARG A 568 39.08 -11.37 38.32
C ARG A 568 40.60 -11.25 38.29
N ASP A 569 41.14 -10.48 37.35
CA ASP A 569 42.57 -10.26 37.19
C ASP A 569 43.11 -9.22 38.18
N GLN A 570 42.37 -8.12 38.41
CA GLN A 570 42.65 -7.18 39.51
C GLN A 570 42.67 -7.90 40.87
N VAL A 571 41.68 -8.76 41.18
CA VAL A 571 41.66 -9.59 42.41
C VAL A 571 42.91 -10.46 42.51
N ARG A 572 43.34 -11.08 41.41
CA ARG A 572 44.50 -11.99 41.39
C ARG A 572 45.81 -11.25 41.65
N HIS A 573 45.97 -10.05 41.08
CA HIS A 573 47.11 -9.18 41.35
C HIS A 573 47.10 -8.63 42.78
N LEU A 574 45.94 -8.22 43.30
CA LEU A 574 45.79 -7.81 44.71
C LEU A 574 46.18 -8.93 45.67
N ARG A 575 45.68 -10.15 45.44
CA ARG A 575 46.05 -11.35 46.22
C ARG A 575 47.56 -11.56 46.24
N SER A 576 48.21 -11.56 45.08
CA SER A 576 49.66 -11.78 44.99
C SER A 576 50.48 -10.66 45.65
N ALA A 577 50.01 -9.41 45.58
CA ALA A 577 50.62 -8.27 46.27
C ALA A 577 50.47 -8.37 47.80
N VAL A 578 49.32 -8.82 48.31
CA VAL A 578 49.09 -9.07 49.75
C VAL A 578 49.89 -10.27 50.24
N GLU A 579 50.00 -11.34 49.46
CA GLU A 579 50.81 -12.52 49.79
C GLU A 579 52.31 -12.17 49.86
N THR A 580 52.81 -11.26 49.01
CA THR A 580 54.18 -10.71 49.14
C THR A 580 54.31 -9.69 50.28
N THR A 581 53.27 -8.93 50.63
CA THR A 581 53.24 -8.12 51.88
C THR A 581 53.41 -9.02 53.11
N MET A 582 52.63 -10.10 53.21
CA MET A 582 52.70 -11.05 54.32
C MET A 582 54.05 -11.75 54.38
N GLY A 583 54.59 -12.24 53.26
CA GLY A 583 55.94 -12.82 53.23
C GLY A 583 57.04 -11.85 53.66
N ARG A 584 56.91 -10.55 53.34
CA ARG A 584 57.80 -9.48 53.86
C ARG A 584 57.60 -9.20 55.35
N PHE A 585 56.39 -9.41 55.88
CA PHE A 585 56.09 -9.28 57.29
C PHE A 585 56.65 -10.46 58.10
N ASP A 586 56.46 -11.69 57.63
CA ASP A 586 56.97 -12.91 58.24
C ASP A 586 58.50 -12.96 58.22
N THR A 587 59.14 -12.56 57.12
CA THR A 587 60.62 -12.45 57.07
C THR A 587 61.16 -11.32 57.94
N ARG A 588 60.44 -10.20 58.10
CA ARG A 588 60.78 -9.16 59.11
C ARG A 588 60.60 -9.68 60.53
N GLN A 589 59.56 -10.46 60.80
CA GLN A 589 59.29 -11.04 62.11
C GLN A 589 60.33 -12.11 62.45
N GLN A 590 60.69 -12.98 61.51
CA GLN A 590 61.80 -13.92 61.65
C GLN A 590 63.13 -13.19 61.83
N ALA A 591 63.43 -12.13 61.08
CA ALA A 591 64.64 -11.33 61.27
C ALA A 591 64.70 -10.68 62.67
N GLY A 592 63.56 -10.17 63.17
CA GLY A 592 63.44 -9.65 64.53
C GLY A 592 63.64 -10.72 65.60
N HIS A 593 63.03 -11.91 65.41
CA HIS A 593 63.26 -13.07 66.28
C HIS A 593 64.72 -13.57 66.21
N SER A 594 65.36 -13.54 65.04
CA SER A 594 66.78 -13.88 64.91
C SER A 594 67.69 -12.84 65.53
N GLN A 595 67.36 -11.54 65.49
CA GLN A 595 68.10 -10.52 66.24
C GLN A 595 67.93 -10.71 67.75
N LEU A 596 66.72 -10.99 68.24
CA LEU A 596 66.47 -11.34 69.65
C LEU A 596 67.22 -12.63 70.05
N PHE A 597 67.30 -13.63 69.18
CA PHE A 597 68.03 -14.87 69.44
C PHE A 597 69.56 -14.66 69.42
N CYS A 598 70.09 -13.82 68.52
CA CYS A 598 71.49 -13.42 68.52
C CYS A 598 71.87 -12.59 69.76
N ILE A 599 70.97 -11.72 70.25
CA ILE A 599 71.15 -11.02 71.54
C ILE A 599 71.19 -12.05 72.67
N GLY A 600 70.21 -12.95 72.76
CA GLY A 600 70.16 -14.00 73.79
C GLY A 600 71.33 -14.99 73.75
N LEU A 601 71.91 -15.25 72.58
CA LEU A 601 73.15 -16.03 72.45
C LEU A 601 74.38 -15.22 72.88
N SER A 602 74.44 -13.91 72.61
CA SER A 602 75.54 -13.04 73.04
C SER A 602 75.61 -12.86 74.57
N GLU A 603 74.50 -13.01 75.28
CA GLU A 603 74.47 -13.07 76.76
C GLU A 603 74.85 -14.46 77.31
N GLY A 604 74.94 -15.49 76.46
CA GLY A 604 75.26 -16.87 76.84
C GLY A 604 76.75 -17.19 76.97
N GLU A 605 77.64 -16.47 76.27
CA GLU A 605 79.09 -16.71 76.30
C GLU A 605 79.84 -15.92 77.40
N THR A 606 79.14 -15.15 78.23
CA THR A 606 79.72 -14.32 79.31
C THR A 606 79.29 -14.74 80.72
N ALA A 607 79.00 -16.02 80.94
CA ALA A 607 78.66 -16.59 82.24
C ALA A 607 79.68 -17.66 82.68
N HIS A 608 80.78 -17.22 83.33
CA HIS A 608 81.82 -18.09 83.87
C HIS A 608 82.35 -17.61 85.23
#